data_AF-A0A090QZW9-F1
#
_entry.id   AF-A0A090QZW9-F1
#
_cell.length_a   1.000
_cell.length_b   1.000
_cell.length_c   1.000
_cell.angle_alpha   90.00
_cell.angle_beta   90.00
_cell.angle_gamma   90.00
#
_symmetry.space_group_name_H-M   'P 1'
#
loop_
_entity.id
_entity.type
_entity.pdbx_description
1 polymer ?
#
loop_
_entity_poly.entity_id
_entity_poly.type
_entity_poly.pdbx_seq_one_letter_code
_entity_poly.pdbx_strand_id
1 'polypeptide(L)'
;MNNLNYGIIGNCQSAALISEKGSIDWCCLPIFDSASVFAKLLDDKKGGSLSFIITDDYSISQEYLWQTNILSTTYDNGIDAFQVIDFMPRYQQEDGSYYTPPDIIRFIRLLKGKPPQFSVQYDPRLEYASSKVFTTIEEEYIHSQTKDGKYDSLFLYSDLNYSDIVNQQTITLTGNAYLLVSYHEKLSPQSLDRCYLKFQRTKTYWMDWSEKTTRYPIYQNEIVRSALTLKVLSYEKSGAVLAAATTSLPETIGEVRNWDYRFCWIRDASMVIKVIADLGHPLSARKFLQFVINTIPDKDEKIQIMYGINGERDLTESFLDHLDGYQNSQPVRIATLLTYRSKMISMGF
;
A
#
# COMPACT_ATOMS: atom_id res chain seq x y z
N MET A 1 7.76 19.42 -3.56
CA MET A 1 8.50 18.20 -3.92
C MET A 1 7.97 17.71 -5.26
N ASN A 2 8.77 17.74 -6.32
CA ASN A 2 8.36 17.34 -7.68
C ASN A 2 8.67 15.86 -7.97
N ASN A 3 8.84 15.01 -6.95
CA ASN A 3 9.43 13.68 -7.05
C ASN A 3 8.68 12.56 -6.31
N LEU A 4 7.47 12.83 -5.79
CA LEU A 4 6.60 11.84 -5.16
C LEU A 4 5.30 11.69 -5.98
N ASN A 5 5.43 11.33 -7.26
CA ASN A 5 4.27 10.98 -8.07
C ASN A 5 3.99 9.48 -7.99
N TYR A 6 3.12 9.11 -7.04
CA TYR A 6 2.76 7.73 -6.75
C TYR A 6 1.25 7.57 -6.67
N GLY A 7 0.73 6.53 -7.31
CA GLY A 7 -0.61 6.01 -7.02
C GLY A 7 -0.60 5.20 -5.73
N ILE A 8 -1.66 5.32 -4.91
CA ILE A 8 -1.89 4.51 -3.72
C ILE A 8 -3.03 3.53 -3.98
N ILE A 9 -2.79 2.26 -3.69
CA ILE A 9 -3.83 1.24 -3.58
C ILE A 9 -3.87 0.76 -2.14
N GLY A 10 -5.03 0.32 -1.66
CA GLY A 10 -5.15 -0.19 -0.29
C GLY A 10 -6.51 -0.77 -0.02
N ASN A 11 -6.63 -1.51 1.08
CA ASN A 11 -7.88 -2.15 1.51
C ASN A 11 -8.26 -1.83 2.96
N CYS A 12 -7.70 -0.75 3.50
CA CYS A 12 -7.80 -0.35 4.90
C CYS A 12 -7.17 -1.35 5.89
N GLN A 13 -6.46 -2.38 5.42
CA GLN A 13 -5.60 -3.23 6.26
C GLN A 13 -4.14 -2.85 6.06
N SER A 14 -3.77 -2.64 4.80
CA SER A 14 -2.51 -2.02 4.39
C SER A 14 -2.69 -1.22 3.08
N ALA A 15 -1.59 -0.67 2.57
CA ALA A 15 -1.50 0.02 1.29
C ALA A 15 -0.16 -0.24 0.58
N ALA A 16 -0.15 -0.01 -0.72
CA ALA A 16 1.04 -0.01 -1.55
C ALA A 16 1.12 1.28 -2.37
N LEU A 17 2.34 1.76 -2.61
CA LEU A 17 2.60 2.91 -3.48
C LEU A 17 3.22 2.44 -4.79
N ILE A 18 2.64 2.92 -5.88
CA ILE A 18 2.93 2.50 -7.25
C ILE A 18 3.42 3.71 -8.04
N SER A 19 4.62 3.64 -8.60
CA SER A 19 5.17 4.73 -9.40
C SER A 19 4.39 4.92 -10.70
N GLU A 20 4.60 6.05 -11.38
CA GLU A 20 4.01 6.30 -12.71
C GLU A 20 4.36 5.24 -13.76
N LYS A 21 5.46 4.49 -13.54
CA LYS A 21 5.90 3.38 -14.40
C LYS A 21 5.26 2.04 -14.05
N GLY A 22 4.35 2.00 -13.08
CA GLY A 22 3.70 0.78 -12.60
C GLY A 22 4.59 -0.09 -11.70
N SER A 23 5.59 0.48 -11.03
CA SER A 23 6.43 -0.24 -10.06
C SER A 23 5.85 -0.09 -8.65
N ILE A 24 5.61 -1.20 -7.94
CA ILE A 24 5.32 -1.16 -6.50
C ILE A 24 6.65 -0.92 -5.78
N ASP A 25 6.85 0.30 -5.31
CA ASP A 25 8.10 0.76 -4.68
C ASP A 25 8.00 0.77 -3.16
N TRP A 26 6.78 0.71 -2.61
CA TRP A 26 6.54 0.66 -1.19
C TRP A 26 5.35 -0.21 -0.87
N CYS A 27 5.53 -1.14 0.07
CA CYS A 27 4.43 -1.86 0.69
C CYS A 27 4.86 -2.46 2.02
N CYS A 28 4.00 -2.34 3.05
CA CYS A 28 4.11 -3.04 4.32
C CYS A 28 3.04 -4.12 4.40
N LEU A 29 3.39 -5.33 4.83
CA LEU A 29 2.43 -6.41 5.02
C LEU A 29 2.73 -7.13 6.35
N PRO A 30 1.71 -7.66 7.04
CA PRO A 30 0.30 -7.72 6.63
C PRO A 30 -0.51 -6.44 6.91
N ILE A 31 0.02 -5.53 7.73
CA ILE A 31 -0.65 -4.29 8.15
C ILE A 31 0.25 -3.07 7.98
N PHE A 32 -0.32 -1.87 8.10
CA PHE A 32 0.41 -0.63 7.83
C PHE A 32 1.71 -0.45 8.62
N ASP A 33 1.71 -0.75 9.92
CA ASP A 33 2.88 -0.61 10.80
C ASP A 33 3.80 -1.85 10.81
N SER A 34 3.51 -2.85 9.97
CA SER A 34 4.41 -3.98 9.74
C SER A 34 5.66 -3.58 9.00
N ALA A 35 6.64 -4.49 8.94
CA ALA A 35 7.82 -4.26 8.14
C ALA A 35 7.50 -4.21 6.65
N SER A 36 8.32 -3.48 5.89
CA SER A 36 8.13 -3.39 4.44
C SER A 36 8.56 -4.69 3.75
N VAL A 37 7.79 -5.09 2.74
CA VAL A 37 8.18 -6.13 1.77
C VAL A 37 8.81 -5.52 0.51
N PHE A 38 8.52 -4.24 0.26
CA PHE A 38 9.19 -3.38 -0.73
C PHE A 38 9.46 -2.01 -0.09
N ALA A 39 10.69 -1.52 -0.21
CA ALA A 39 11.19 -0.33 0.45
C ALA A 39 12.01 0.56 -0.49
N LYS A 40 11.80 0.47 -1.82
CA LYS A 40 12.53 1.26 -2.81
C LYS A 40 12.43 2.77 -2.58
N LEU A 41 11.33 3.22 -1.97
CA LEU A 41 11.20 4.61 -1.51
C LEU A 41 12.25 5.00 -0.44
N LEU A 42 12.71 4.07 0.40
CA LEU A 42 13.74 4.36 1.40
C LEU A 42 15.14 4.16 0.85
N ASP A 43 15.32 3.27 -0.12
CA ASP A 43 16.61 3.02 -0.77
C ASP A 43 16.37 2.41 -2.16
N ASP A 44 16.73 3.15 -3.22
CA ASP A 44 16.47 2.75 -4.62
C ASP A 44 17.20 1.45 -5.02
N LYS A 45 18.29 1.11 -4.32
CA LYS A 45 19.15 -0.05 -4.64
C LYS A 45 18.89 -1.24 -3.73
N LYS A 46 18.64 -1.00 -2.44
CA LYS A 46 18.48 -2.06 -1.44
C LYS A 46 17.02 -2.39 -1.16
N GLY A 47 16.11 -1.45 -1.41
CA GLY A 47 14.72 -1.53 -0.98
C GLY A 47 13.83 -2.46 -1.80
N GLY A 48 14.23 -2.80 -3.02
CA GLY A 48 13.50 -3.75 -3.88
C GLY A 48 12.09 -3.31 -4.28
N SER A 49 11.55 -3.96 -5.31
CA SER A 49 10.27 -3.58 -5.92
C SER A 49 9.65 -4.72 -6.70
N LEU A 50 8.37 -4.55 -7.05
CA LEU A 50 7.70 -5.37 -8.07
C LEU A 50 7.31 -4.50 -9.27
N SER A 51 7.94 -4.72 -10.42
CA SER A 51 7.74 -3.89 -11.62
C SER A 51 7.71 -4.69 -12.92
N PHE A 52 7.34 -4.02 -14.00
CA PHE A 52 7.41 -4.53 -15.36
C PHE A 52 8.55 -3.84 -16.09
N ILE A 53 9.47 -4.61 -16.65
CA ILE A 53 10.53 -4.13 -17.52
C ILE A 53 10.04 -4.29 -18.95
N ILE A 54 9.93 -3.17 -19.63
CA ILE A 54 9.46 -3.07 -21.00
C ILE A 54 10.43 -2.20 -21.80
N THR A 55 10.40 -2.34 -23.11
CA THR A 55 11.19 -1.54 -24.03
C THR A 55 10.70 -0.09 -24.07
N ASP A 56 11.61 0.84 -24.36
CA ASP A 56 11.36 2.29 -24.29
C ASP A 56 10.39 2.82 -25.38
N ASP A 57 9.96 1.99 -26.32
CA ASP A 57 8.96 2.33 -27.35
C ASP A 57 7.53 2.38 -26.80
N TYR A 58 7.30 1.90 -25.57
CA TYR A 58 5.99 1.97 -24.93
C TYR A 58 5.78 3.32 -24.24
N SER A 59 4.66 3.96 -24.55
CA SER A 59 4.12 5.03 -23.74
C SER A 59 3.40 4.45 -22.50
N ILE A 60 3.67 5.04 -21.33
CA ILE A 60 3.06 4.62 -20.07
C ILE A 60 2.11 5.73 -19.60
N SER A 61 0.86 5.36 -19.34
CA SER A 61 -0.13 6.24 -18.72
C SER A 61 -0.77 5.57 -17.52
N GLN A 62 -1.13 6.35 -16.51
CA GLN A 62 -1.69 5.84 -15.27
C GLN A 62 -2.94 6.62 -14.88
N GLU A 63 -3.99 5.90 -14.49
CA GLU A 63 -5.24 6.48 -13.99
C GLU A 63 -5.85 5.63 -12.89
N TYR A 64 -6.64 6.25 -12.02
CA TYR A 64 -7.55 5.49 -11.16
C TYR A 64 -8.80 5.13 -11.94
N LEU A 65 -9.26 3.88 -11.81
CA LEU A 65 -10.57 3.52 -12.32
C LEU A 65 -11.65 4.33 -11.62
N TRP A 66 -12.64 4.78 -12.40
CA TRP A 66 -13.66 5.74 -11.98
C TRP A 66 -14.23 5.46 -10.58
N GLN A 67 -14.05 6.42 -9.67
CA GLN A 67 -14.52 6.37 -8.28
C GLN A 67 -14.01 5.17 -7.48
N THR A 68 -12.75 4.78 -7.68
CA THR A 68 -12.12 3.67 -6.92
C THR A 68 -10.71 3.95 -6.42
N ASN A 69 -10.22 3.11 -5.51
CA ASN A 69 -8.78 2.99 -5.18
C ASN A 69 -8.12 1.83 -5.97
N ILE A 70 -8.54 1.65 -7.22
CA ILE A 70 -7.94 0.69 -8.16
C ILE A 70 -7.16 1.49 -9.18
N LEU A 71 -5.88 1.18 -9.33
CA LEU A 71 -4.97 1.90 -10.21
C LEU A 71 -4.80 1.11 -11.50
N SER A 72 -4.79 1.80 -12.63
CA SER A 72 -4.61 1.21 -13.94
C SER A 72 -3.43 1.86 -14.63
N THR A 73 -2.41 1.06 -14.93
CA THR A 73 -1.23 1.49 -15.68
C THR A 73 -1.28 0.85 -17.06
N THR A 74 -1.36 1.66 -18.12
CA THR A 74 -1.44 1.21 -19.51
C THR A 74 -0.09 1.40 -20.18
N TYR A 75 0.36 0.36 -20.88
CA TYR A 75 1.56 0.34 -21.71
C TYR A 75 1.09 0.21 -23.17
N ASP A 76 1.34 1.23 -24.00
CA ASP A 76 0.94 1.25 -25.42
C ASP A 76 2.09 1.78 -26.30
N ASN A 77 2.54 0.98 -27.28
CA ASN A 77 3.52 1.40 -28.29
C ASN A 77 2.89 1.74 -29.66
N GLY A 78 1.57 1.89 -29.69
CA GLY A 78 0.75 2.13 -30.88
C GLY A 78 0.25 0.86 -31.55
N ILE A 79 1.04 -0.22 -31.53
CA ILE A 79 0.75 -1.50 -32.19
C ILE A 79 0.21 -2.51 -31.17
N ASP A 80 0.94 -2.66 -30.07
CA ASP A 80 0.74 -3.61 -29.00
C ASP A 80 0.45 -2.84 -27.72
N ALA A 81 -0.54 -3.30 -26.94
CA ALA A 81 -0.84 -2.68 -25.66
C ALA A 81 -1.38 -3.68 -24.65
N PHE A 82 -1.02 -3.46 -23.40
CA PHE A 82 -1.59 -4.13 -22.25
C PHE A 82 -1.76 -3.15 -21.09
N GLN A 83 -2.55 -3.58 -20.11
CA GLN A 83 -2.90 -2.79 -18.96
C GLN A 83 -2.68 -3.61 -17.70
N VAL A 84 -2.06 -3.02 -16.69
CA VAL A 84 -1.93 -3.59 -15.36
C VAL A 84 -2.93 -2.89 -14.45
N ILE A 85 -3.83 -3.66 -13.87
CA ILE A 85 -4.84 -3.20 -12.92
C ILE A 85 -4.41 -3.66 -11.53
N ASP A 86 -3.93 -2.70 -10.74
CA ASP A 86 -3.39 -2.89 -9.40
C ASP A 86 -4.48 -2.59 -8.35
N PHE A 87 -4.72 -3.54 -7.44
CA PHE A 87 -5.66 -3.35 -6.34
C PHE A 87 -5.35 -4.27 -5.15
N MET A 88 -5.80 -3.85 -3.97
CA MET A 88 -5.87 -4.72 -2.79
C MET A 88 -7.33 -5.14 -2.55
N PRO A 89 -7.66 -6.44 -2.44
CA PRO A 89 -9.04 -6.88 -2.29
C PRO A 89 -9.74 -6.27 -1.08
N ARG A 90 -10.94 -5.73 -1.30
CA ARG A 90 -11.84 -5.22 -0.26
C ARG A 90 -13.30 -5.38 -0.67
N TYR A 91 -14.07 -6.14 0.09
CA TYR A 91 -15.52 -6.24 -0.11
C TYR A 91 -16.21 -6.80 1.14
N GLN A 92 -17.52 -6.60 1.23
CA GLN A 92 -18.31 -7.13 2.35
C GLN A 92 -18.54 -8.64 2.16
N GLN A 93 -18.52 -9.38 3.27
CA GLN A 93 -18.88 -10.79 3.34
C GLN A 93 -20.34 -10.94 3.80
N GLU A 94 -20.89 -12.15 3.69
CA GLU A 94 -22.30 -12.43 4.03
C GLU A 94 -22.62 -12.16 5.52
N ASP A 95 -21.64 -12.32 6.40
CA ASP A 95 -21.76 -12.03 7.84
C ASP A 95 -21.66 -10.53 8.18
N GLY A 96 -21.51 -9.68 7.16
CA GLY A 96 -21.38 -8.24 7.31
C GLY A 96 -19.95 -7.75 7.62
N SER A 97 -18.99 -8.65 7.83
CA SER A 97 -17.57 -8.32 7.97
C SER A 97 -16.96 -7.90 6.62
N TYR A 98 -15.76 -7.34 6.65
CA TYR A 98 -15.02 -6.99 5.43
C TYR A 98 -13.91 -8.02 5.16
N TYR A 99 -13.86 -8.52 3.93
CA TYR A 99 -12.74 -9.28 3.42
C TYR A 99 -11.63 -8.30 3.01
N THR A 100 -10.55 -8.24 3.79
CA THR A 100 -9.39 -7.35 3.58
C THR A 100 -8.08 -8.11 3.81
N PRO A 101 -7.76 -9.11 2.97
CA PRO A 101 -6.54 -9.89 3.14
C PRO A 101 -5.30 -9.03 2.86
N PRO A 102 -4.12 -9.39 3.41
CA PRO A 102 -2.85 -8.73 3.08
C PRO A 102 -2.36 -9.17 1.67
N ASP A 103 -3.17 -8.89 0.66
CA ASP A 103 -2.97 -9.30 -0.73
C ASP A 103 -2.87 -8.07 -1.65
N ILE A 104 -1.97 -8.15 -2.62
CA ILE A 104 -1.92 -7.25 -3.77
C ILE A 104 -2.15 -8.08 -5.02
N ILE A 105 -3.10 -7.66 -5.85
CA ILE A 105 -3.36 -8.29 -7.14
C ILE A 105 -3.03 -7.30 -8.24
N ARG A 106 -2.17 -7.73 -9.16
CA ARG A 106 -1.86 -7.07 -10.43
C ARG A 106 -2.52 -7.89 -11.53
N PHE A 107 -3.69 -7.46 -12.01
CA PHE A 107 -4.38 -8.11 -13.12
C PHE A 107 -3.88 -7.53 -14.43
N ILE A 108 -3.26 -8.36 -15.26
CA ILE A 108 -2.63 -7.98 -16.52
C ILE A 108 -3.63 -8.28 -17.64
N ARG A 109 -4.14 -7.22 -18.27
CA ARG A 109 -5.12 -7.30 -19.34
C ARG A 109 -4.47 -7.04 -20.68
N LEU A 110 -4.60 -7.98 -21.61
CA LEU A 110 -4.24 -7.76 -23.00
C LEU A 110 -5.26 -6.81 -23.66
N LEU A 111 -4.79 -5.73 -24.29
CA LEU A 111 -5.68 -4.76 -24.94
C LEU A 111 -5.73 -4.95 -26.47
N LYS A 112 -4.56 -4.97 -27.13
CA LYS A 112 -4.45 -5.10 -28.58
C LYS A 112 -3.03 -5.55 -29.01
N GLY A 113 -2.92 -5.93 -30.27
CA GLY A 113 -1.66 -6.17 -30.97
C GLY A 113 -1.19 -7.63 -30.99
N LYS A 114 0.04 -7.82 -31.46
CA LYS A 114 0.82 -9.04 -31.21
C LYS A 114 1.06 -9.13 -29.71
N PRO A 115 1.23 -10.36 -29.16
CA PRO A 115 1.31 -10.51 -27.72
C PRO A 115 2.50 -9.71 -27.15
N PRO A 116 2.23 -8.66 -26.34
CA PRO A 116 3.26 -7.77 -25.80
C PRO A 116 4.34 -8.54 -25.05
N GLN A 117 5.56 -8.05 -25.11
CA GLN A 117 6.71 -8.66 -24.44
C GLN A 117 7.22 -7.77 -23.31
N PHE A 118 7.40 -8.37 -22.14
CA PHE A 118 7.97 -7.69 -20.97
C PHE A 118 8.66 -8.72 -20.06
N SER A 119 9.53 -8.27 -19.18
CA SER A 119 10.03 -9.07 -18.05
C SER A 119 9.42 -8.56 -16.76
N VAL A 120 9.21 -9.45 -15.78
CA VAL A 120 8.79 -9.04 -14.43
C VAL A 120 10.02 -8.91 -13.55
N GLN A 121 10.21 -7.76 -12.93
CA GLN A 121 11.19 -7.61 -11.84
C GLN A 121 10.47 -7.90 -10.53
N TYR A 122 10.73 -9.06 -9.94
CA TYR A 122 10.26 -9.44 -8.61
C TYR A 122 11.45 -9.49 -7.65
N ASP A 123 11.66 -8.41 -6.90
CA ASP A 123 12.74 -8.27 -5.93
C ASP A 123 12.20 -7.91 -4.54
N PRO A 124 11.55 -8.86 -3.83
CA PRO A 124 11.06 -8.63 -2.48
C PRO A 124 12.23 -8.45 -1.49
N ARG A 125 12.11 -7.45 -0.62
CA ARG A 125 13.11 -7.11 0.40
C ARG A 125 12.42 -7.00 1.75
N LEU A 126 12.14 -8.17 2.32
CA LEU A 126 11.42 -8.34 3.58
C LEU A 126 12.17 -7.67 4.74
N GLU A 127 11.43 -7.34 5.79
CA GLU A 127 11.96 -6.71 7.01
C GLU A 127 12.84 -5.47 6.71
N TYR A 128 12.39 -4.59 5.81
CA TYR A 128 13.14 -3.41 5.35
C TYR A 128 14.52 -3.72 4.76
N ALA A 129 14.64 -4.81 4.00
CA ALA A 129 15.90 -5.29 3.46
C ALA A 129 16.98 -5.57 4.53
N SER A 130 16.59 -5.79 5.80
CA SER A 130 17.53 -5.99 6.90
C SER A 130 18.31 -7.31 6.79
N SER A 131 17.76 -8.28 6.07
CA SER A 131 18.36 -9.60 5.88
C SER A 131 18.21 -10.06 4.43
N LYS A 132 19.02 -11.04 4.03
CA LYS A 132 18.96 -11.62 2.69
C LYS A 132 17.67 -12.42 2.52
N VAL A 133 16.97 -12.17 1.41
CA VAL A 133 15.79 -12.93 0.99
C VAL A 133 16.22 -14.06 0.06
N PHE A 134 15.67 -15.25 0.30
CA PHE A 134 15.85 -16.43 -0.53
C PHE A 134 14.53 -16.77 -1.21
N THR A 135 14.55 -16.88 -2.53
CA THR A 135 13.38 -17.16 -3.34
C THR A 135 13.47 -18.57 -3.94
N THR A 136 12.44 -19.38 -3.73
CA THR A 136 12.27 -20.73 -4.31
C THR A 136 11.00 -20.79 -5.13
N ILE A 137 11.00 -21.64 -6.16
CA ILE A 137 9.81 -21.97 -6.94
C ILE A 137 9.23 -23.25 -6.36
N GLU A 138 8.02 -23.15 -5.82
CA GLU A 138 7.21 -24.29 -5.41
C GLU A 138 6.23 -24.65 -6.54
N GLU A 139 5.47 -25.74 -6.37
CA GLU A 139 4.53 -26.23 -7.40
C GLU A 139 3.43 -25.20 -7.72
N GLU A 140 2.86 -24.56 -6.70
CA GLU A 140 1.74 -23.64 -6.86
C GLU A 140 2.09 -22.15 -6.74
N TYR A 141 3.32 -21.81 -6.31
CA TYR A 141 3.71 -20.42 -6.05
C TYR A 141 5.24 -20.24 -5.99
N ILE A 142 5.67 -18.98 -6.03
CA ILE A 142 7.03 -18.58 -5.66
C ILE A 142 7.04 -18.18 -4.19
N HIS A 143 7.95 -18.77 -3.42
CA HIS A 143 8.13 -18.52 -1.99
C HIS A 143 9.39 -17.70 -1.75
N SER A 144 9.26 -16.55 -1.10
CA SER A 144 10.39 -15.68 -0.72
C SER A 144 10.44 -15.56 0.79
N GLN A 145 11.58 -15.84 1.41
CA GLN A 145 11.72 -15.88 2.87
C GLN A 145 13.07 -15.36 3.34
N THR A 146 13.11 -14.82 4.56
CA THR A 146 14.37 -14.60 5.28
C THR A 146 14.76 -15.87 6.03
N LYS A 147 16.04 -16.25 5.95
CA LYS A 147 16.59 -17.40 6.71
C LYS A 147 17.48 -16.95 7.86
N ASP A 148 18.09 -15.78 7.72
CA ASP A 148 18.93 -15.15 8.72
C ASP A 148 18.14 -14.00 9.37
N GLY A 149 18.27 -13.82 10.68
CA GLY A 149 17.57 -12.77 11.41
C GLY A 149 16.10 -13.10 11.72
N LYS A 150 15.23 -12.10 11.64
CA LYS A 150 13.79 -12.27 11.88
C LYS A 150 13.17 -12.97 10.67
N TYR A 151 12.49 -14.09 10.94
CA TYR A 151 11.75 -14.81 9.91
C TYR A 151 10.56 -13.99 9.41
N ASP A 152 10.47 -13.86 8.10
CA ASP A 152 9.34 -13.31 7.38
C ASP A 152 9.24 -14.01 6.01
N SER A 153 8.05 -14.04 5.43
CA SER A 153 7.81 -14.74 4.16
C SER A 153 6.77 -14.06 3.29
N LEU A 154 6.89 -14.26 1.98
CA LEU A 154 6.00 -13.70 0.97
C LEU A 154 5.76 -14.73 -0.14
N PHE A 155 4.52 -14.80 -0.59
CA PHE A 155 4.06 -15.76 -1.60
C PHE A 155 3.59 -15.01 -2.85
N LEU A 156 4.07 -15.43 -4.02
CA LEU A 156 3.63 -14.91 -5.31
C LEU A 156 2.97 -16.05 -6.12
N TYR A 157 1.71 -15.83 -6.49
CA TYR A 157 0.91 -16.72 -7.35
C TYR A 157 0.72 -16.08 -8.72
N SER A 158 0.77 -16.87 -9.79
CA SER A 158 0.58 -16.38 -11.15
C SER A 158 0.16 -17.51 -12.09
N ASP A 159 -0.46 -17.16 -13.21
CA ASP A 159 -0.59 -18.02 -14.39
C ASP A 159 0.56 -17.83 -15.40
N LEU A 160 1.48 -16.91 -15.14
CA LEU A 160 2.75 -16.78 -15.85
C LEU A 160 3.76 -17.81 -15.34
N ASN A 161 4.75 -18.15 -16.18
CA ASN A 161 5.78 -19.10 -15.82
C ASN A 161 6.65 -18.58 -14.66
N TYR A 162 6.74 -19.35 -13.57
CA TYR A 162 7.50 -18.97 -12.38
C TYR A 162 9.00 -18.84 -12.61
N SER A 163 9.58 -19.69 -13.48
CA SER A 163 10.99 -19.59 -13.85
C SER A 163 11.28 -18.30 -14.59
N ASP A 164 10.37 -17.85 -15.46
CA ASP A 164 10.53 -16.60 -16.20
C ASP A 164 10.45 -15.38 -15.26
N ILE A 165 9.58 -15.42 -14.25
CA ILE A 165 9.51 -14.36 -13.22
C ILE A 165 10.80 -14.32 -12.38
N VAL A 166 11.21 -15.46 -11.81
CA VAL A 166 12.38 -15.51 -10.89
C VAL A 166 13.68 -15.19 -11.62
N ASN A 167 13.83 -15.63 -12.88
CA ASN A 167 15.02 -15.37 -13.69
C ASN A 167 14.90 -14.14 -14.58
N GLN A 168 13.85 -13.32 -14.41
CA GLN A 168 13.60 -12.08 -15.14
C GLN A 168 13.63 -12.26 -16.69
N GLN A 169 13.20 -13.41 -17.18
CA GLN A 169 13.13 -13.71 -18.61
C GLN A 169 12.00 -12.95 -19.28
N THR A 170 12.10 -12.78 -20.59
CA THR A 170 11.06 -12.14 -21.39
C THR A 170 9.83 -13.03 -21.48
N ILE A 171 8.69 -12.50 -21.07
CA ILE A 171 7.37 -13.13 -21.09
C ILE A 171 6.57 -12.54 -22.26
N THR A 172 5.90 -13.40 -23.01
CA THR A 172 4.98 -13.02 -24.10
C THR A 172 3.54 -13.15 -23.63
N LEU A 173 2.81 -12.03 -23.56
CA LEU A 173 1.44 -11.99 -23.03
C LEU A 173 0.41 -12.39 -24.10
N THR A 174 0.02 -13.67 -24.11
CA THR A 174 -0.92 -14.24 -25.09
C THR A 174 -2.39 -14.08 -24.72
N GLY A 175 -2.68 -13.70 -23.48
CA GLY A 175 -4.02 -13.48 -22.94
C GLY A 175 -3.96 -12.64 -21.68
N ASN A 176 -5.04 -12.59 -20.92
CA ASN A 176 -4.98 -11.97 -19.59
C ASN A 176 -4.17 -12.86 -18.64
N ALA A 177 -3.47 -12.24 -17.71
CA ALA A 177 -2.66 -12.89 -16.70
C ALA A 177 -2.83 -12.20 -15.33
N TYR A 178 -2.26 -12.76 -14.28
CA TYR A 178 -2.26 -12.12 -12.97
C TYR A 178 -0.96 -12.35 -12.19
N LEU A 179 -0.65 -11.41 -11.31
CA LEU A 179 0.31 -11.58 -10.22
C LEU A 179 -0.44 -11.32 -8.91
N LEU A 180 -0.47 -12.30 -8.01
CA LEU A 180 -1.01 -12.15 -6.66
C LEU A 180 0.14 -12.28 -5.66
N VAL A 181 0.49 -11.18 -5.01
CA VAL A 181 1.40 -11.14 -3.87
C VAL A 181 0.57 -11.28 -2.60
N SER A 182 0.92 -12.21 -1.72
CA SER A 182 0.22 -12.49 -0.48
C SER A 182 1.19 -12.69 0.67
N TYR A 183 0.89 -12.10 1.82
CA TYR A 183 1.66 -12.30 3.05
C TYR A 183 1.49 -13.73 3.61
N HIS A 184 0.30 -14.30 3.47
CA HIS A 184 0.00 -15.66 3.92
C HIS A 184 -0.10 -16.62 2.74
N GLU A 185 0.32 -17.87 2.94
CA GLU A 185 0.06 -18.95 1.99
C GLU A 185 -1.46 -19.12 1.78
N LYS A 186 -1.88 -19.33 0.54
CA LYS A 186 -3.27 -19.56 0.17
C LYS A 186 -3.62 -21.04 0.26
N LEU A 187 -4.63 -21.35 1.07
CA LEU A 187 -5.18 -22.70 1.19
C LEU A 187 -5.95 -23.18 -0.06
N SER A 188 -6.42 -22.24 -0.89
CA SER A 188 -7.15 -22.56 -2.11
C SER A 188 -6.28 -22.24 -3.32
N PRO A 189 -6.38 -23.02 -4.40
CA PRO A 189 -5.74 -22.67 -5.67
C PRO A 189 -6.15 -21.27 -6.13
N GLN A 190 -5.18 -20.52 -6.63
CA GLN A 190 -5.40 -19.20 -7.21
C GLN A 190 -5.51 -19.33 -8.72
N SER A 191 -6.33 -18.49 -9.33
CA SER A 191 -6.57 -18.51 -10.77
C SER A 191 -6.93 -17.13 -11.27
N LEU A 192 -6.78 -16.93 -12.59
CA LEU A 192 -7.17 -15.71 -13.27
C LEU A 192 -8.62 -15.32 -12.97
N ASP A 193 -9.55 -16.28 -13.02
CA ASP A 193 -10.98 -16.05 -12.74
C ASP A 193 -11.23 -15.61 -11.29
N ARG A 194 -10.52 -16.20 -10.32
CA ARG A 194 -10.63 -15.79 -8.91
C ARG A 194 -10.10 -14.38 -8.70
N CYS A 195 -8.97 -14.04 -9.33
CA CYS A 195 -8.40 -12.69 -9.29
C CYS A 195 -9.35 -11.67 -9.96
N TYR A 196 -9.95 -12.04 -11.09
CA TYR A 196 -10.94 -11.21 -11.77
C TYR A 196 -12.23 -11.01 -10.94
N LEU A 197 -12.72 -12.06 -10.27
CA LEU A 197 -13.84 -11.94 -9.34
C LEU A 197 -13.51 -10.99 -8.18
N LYS A 198 -12.31 -11.12 -7.58
CA LYS A 198 -11.85 -10.19 -6.53
C LYS A 198 -11.76 -8.75 -7.06
N PHE A 199 -11.32 -8.55 -8.29
CA PHE A 199 -11.31 -7.24 -8.95
C PHE A 199 -12.73 -6.65 -9.03
N GLN A 200 -13.70 -7.41 -9.55
CA GLN A 200 -15.09 -6.93 -9.68
C GLN A 200 -15.70 -6.57 -8.32
N ARG A 201 -15.57 -7.44 -7.32
CA ARG A 201 -16.07 -7.17 -5.96
C ARG A 201 -15.44 -5.93 -5.34
N THR A 202 -14.13 -5.77 -5.52
CA THR A 202 -13.38 -4.60 -5.01
C THR A 202 -13.80 -3.32 -5.71
N LYS A 203 -14.00 -3.38 -7.03
CA LYS A 203 -14.50 -2.26 -7.82
C LYS A 203 -15.88 -1.83 -7.34
N THR A 204 -16.82 -2.78 -7.20
CA THR A 204 -18.17 -2.51 -6.67
C THR A 204 -18.09 -1.89 -5.28
N TYR A 205 -17.28 -2.44 -4.37
CA TYR A 205 -17.12 -1.88 -3.03
C TYR A 205 -16.73 -0.40 -3.05
N TRP A 206 -15.71 -0.03 -3.85
CA TRP A 206 -15.26 1.35 -3.89
C TRP A 206 -16.26 2.29 -4.58
N MET A 207 -16.95 1.81 -5.61
CA MET A 207 -18.00 2.58 -6.27
C MET A 207 -19.17 2.83 -5.30
N ASP A 208 -19.62 1.81 -4.57
CA ASP A 208 -20.68 1.93 -3.56
C ASP A 208 -20.28 2.82 -2.40
N TRP A 209 -19.01 2.80 -2.00
CA TRP A 209 -18.49 3.71 -0.99
C TRP A 209 -18.46 5.16 -1.51
N SER A 210 -17.97 5.36 -2.73
CA SER A 210 -17.89 6.70 -3.34
C SER A 210 -19.27 7.29 -3.65
N GLU A 211 -20.25 6.46 -4.01
CA GLU A 211 -21.62 6.87 -4.30
C GLU A 211 -22.27 7.58 -3.10
N LYS A 212 -21.99 7.11 -1.88
CA LYS A 212 -22.44 7.72 -0.61
C LYS A 212 -21.74 9.03 -0.28
N THR A 213 -20.67 9.39 -0.99
CA THR A 213 -19.90 10.59 -0.72
C THR A 213 -20.67 11.81 -1.23
N THR A 214 -20.85 12.81 -0.36
CA THR A 214 -21.50 14.08 -0.72
C THR A 214 -20.85 14.72 -1.94
N ARG A 215 -21.67 15.14 -2.90
CA ARG A 215 -21.22 15.79 -4.14
C ARG A 215 -21.28 17.31 -4.03
N TYR A 216 -20.24 17.96 -4.53
CA TYR A 216 -20.07 19.40 -4.59
C TYR A 216 -19.94 19.86 -6.05
N PRO A 217 -20.39 21.09 -6.37
CA PRO A 217 -20.32 21.61 -7.74
C PRO A 217 -18.91 22.00 -8.19
N ILE A 218 -18.00 22.27 -7.25
CA ILE A 218 -16.62 22.72 -7.52
C ILE A 218 -15.66 21.72 -6.88
N TYR A 219 -14.58 21.38 -7.59
CA TYR A 219 -13.52 20.45 -7.15
C TYR A 219 -14.00 19.02 -6.83
N GLN A 220 -15.09 18.56 -7.45
CA GLN A 220 -15.68 17.25 -7.14
C GLN A 220 -14.72 16.08 -7.31
N ASN A 221 -13.88 16.11 -8.35
CA ASN A 221 -12.95 15.02 -8.63
C ASN A 221 -11.84 14.95 -7.57
N GLU A 222 -11.32 16.11 -7.18
CA GLU A 222 -10.30 16.26 -6.14
C GLU A 222 -10.85 15.87 -4.77
N ILE A 223 -12.08 16.27 -4.45
CA ILE A 223 -12.77 15.91 -3.21
C ILE A 223 -12.95 14.39 -3.11
N VAL A 224 -13.50 13.75 -4.14
CA VAL A 224 -13.71 12.29 -4.14
C VAL A 224 -12.38 11.54 -4.07
N ARG A 225 -11.36 11.99 -4.83
CA ARG A 225 -10.04 11.37 -4.79
C ARG A 225 -9.42 11.45 -3.41
N SER A 226 -9.49 12.62 -2.77
CA SER A 226 -8.99 12.85 -1.41
C SER A 226 -9.73 11.99 -0.39
N ALA A 227 -11.07 11.95 -0.46
CA ALA A 227 -11.90 11.14 0.43
C ALA A 227 -11.55 9.65 0.34
N LEU A 228 -11.35 9.14 -0.88
CA LEU A 228 -10.93 7.76 -1.10
C LEU A 228 -9.54 7.45 -0.55
N THR A 229 -8.59 8.39 -0.66
CA THR A 229 -7.25 8.25 -0.06
C THR A 229 -7.31 8.24 1.46
N LEU A 230 -8.06 9.17 2.06
CA LEU A 230 -8.29 9.21 3.52
C LEU A 230 -8.97 7.94 4.01
N LYS A 231 -9.89 7.38 3.21
CA LYS A 231 -10.53 6.09 3.52
C LYS A 231 -9.53 4.93 3.50
N VAL A 232 -8.59 4.89 2.56
CA VAL A 232 -7.52 3.87 2.54
C VAL A 232 -6.71 3.91 3.84
N LEU A 233 -6.35 5.12 4.29
CA LEU A 233 -5.59 5.35 5.53
C LEU A 233 -6.41 5.15 6.83
N SER A 234 -7.68 4.75 6.73
CA SER A 234 -8.54 4.46 7.90
C SER A 234 -8.49 2.96 8.21
N TYR A 235 -7.68 2.55 9.19
CA TYR A 235 -7.43 1.15 9.52
C TYR A 235 -8.71 0.41 9.96
N GLU A 236 -9.04 -0.68 9.28
CA GLU A 236 -10.33 -1.35 9.37
C GLU A 236 -10.57 -1.98 10.74
N LYS A 237 -9.53 -2.58 11.33
CA LYS A 237 -9.62 -3.37 12.57
C LYS A 237 -9.93 -2.52 13.79
N SER A 238 -9.17 -1.43 13.99
CA SER A 238 -9.29 -0.59 15.20
C SER A 238 -10.11 0.67 14.97
N GLY A 239 -10.13 1.22 13.74
CA GLY A 239 -10.65 2.55 13.44
C GLY A 239 -9.61 3.67 13.51
N ALA A 240 -8.35 3.35 13.79
CA ALA A 240 -7.24 4.30 13.73
C ALA A 240 -7.11 4.95 12.34
N VAL A 241 -6.75 6.23 12.29
CA VAL A 241 -6.49 6.94 11.04
C VAL A 241 -5.01 7.30 10.98
N LEU A 242 -4.33 6.81 9.96
CA LEU A 242 -2.90 7.01 9.77
C LEU A 242 -2.62 8.39 9.20
N ALA A 243 -1.48 8.98 9.57
CA ALA A 243 -1.02 10.24 8.98
C ALA A 243 -0.54 10.03 7.52
N ALA A 244 0.16 8.93 7.24
CA ALA A 244 0.53 8.50 5.89
C ALA A 244 0.74 6.98 5.82
N ALA A 245 0.88 6.45 4.60
CA ALA A 245 1.18 5.02 4.38
C ALA A 245 2.67 4.68 4.52
N THR A 246 3.54 5.68 4.68
CA THR A 246 5.00 5.55 4.65
C THR A 246 5.64 5.99 5.96
N THR A 247 6.87 5.52 6.16
CA THR A 247 7.77 6.01 7.20
C THR A 247 8.95 6.75 6.58
N SER A 248 9.66 7.58 7.35
CA SER A 248 10.98 8.13 7.03
C SER A 248 11.07 9.00 5.78
N LEU A 249 9.94 9.43 5.21
CA LEU A 249 9.97 10.41 4.13
C LEU A 249 10.16 11.81 4.75
N PRO A 250 11.18 12.56 4.32
CA PRO A 250 11.50 13.87 4.89
C PRO A 250 10.45 14.92 4.47
N GLU A 251 10.12 15.84 5.38
CA GLU A 251 9.41 17.08 5.03
C GLU A 251 10.28 18.02 4.17
N THR A 252 11.60 17.99 4.39
CA THR A 252 12.62 18.69 3.59
C THR A 252 13.78 17.74 3.36
N ILE A 253 14.14 17.51 2.09
CA ILE A 253 15.23 16.59 1.72
C ILE A 253 16.52 16.97 2.43
N GLY A 254 17.18 15.97 3.03
CA GLY A 254 18.42 16.13 3.80
C GLY A 254 18.25 16.55 5.26
N GLU A 255 17.02 16.84 5.71
CA GLU A 255 16.76 17.07 7.13
C GLU A 255 16.56 15.76 7.92
N VAL A 256 16.47 15.90 9.24
CA VAL A 256 16.43 14.79 10.20
C VAL A 256 15.01 14.43 10.71
N ARG A 257 14.00 15.18 10.26
CA ARG A 257 12.59 15.03 10.67
C ARG A 257 11.87 13.99 9.81
N ASN A 258 12.46 12.80 9.76
CA ASN A 258 12.02 11.70 8.91
C ASN A 258 11.21 10.72 9.76
N TRP A 259 10.03 11.16 10.22
CA TRP A 259 9.23 10.41 11.18
C TRP A 259 8.52 9.20 10.56
N ASP A 260 8.07 8.30 11.41
CA ASP A 260 7.15 7.25 11.00
C ASP A 260 5.71 7.75 11.04
N TYR A 261 5.15 8.01 9.85
CA TYR A 261 3.81 8.57 9.71
C TYR A 261 2.72 7.51 9.66
N ARG A 262 3.06 6.22 9.85
CA ARG A 262 2.11 5.10 9.78
C ARG A 262 1.27 4.91 11.06
N PHE A 263 1.42 5.81 12.03
CA PHE A 263 0.70 5.80 13.29
C PHE A 263 -0.46 6.80 13.33
N CYS A 264 -1.29 6.66 14.36
CA CYS A 264 -2.45 7.50 14.55
C CYS A 264 -2.12 8.72 15.40
N TRP A 265 -1.95 9.88 14.74
CA TRP A 265 -1.84 11.17 15.41
C TRP A 265 -3.24 11.70 15.72
N ILE A 266 -3.62 11.80 17.00
CA ILE A 266 -5.00 12.10 17.43
C ILE A 266 -5.53 13.39 16.82
N ARG A 267 -4.70 14.43 16.76
CA ARG A 267 -5.06 15.72 16.14
C ARG A 267 -5.42 15.54 14.67
N ASP A 268 -4.51 14.95 13.89
CA ASP A 268 -4.65 14.86 12.44
C ASP A 268 -5.81 13.91 12.08
N ALA A 269 -5.91 12.79 12.80
CA ALA A 269 -7.03 11.86 12.69
C ALA A 269 -8.38 12.54 12.98
N SER A 270 -8.47 13.41 13.99
CA SER A 270 -9.71 14.13 14.31
C SER A 270 -10.15 15.08 13.18
N MET A 271 -9.20 15.72 12.50
CA MET A 271 -9.48 16.60 11.35
C MET A 271 -9.98 15.78 10.15
N VAL A 272 -9.32 14.65 9.86
CA VAL A 272 -9.75 13.72 8.81
C VAL A 272 -11.16 13.20 9.07
N ILE A 273 -11.44 12.77 10.30
CA ILE A 273 -12.73 12.20 10.66
C ILE A 273 -13.87 13.21 10.59
N LYS A 274 -13.61 14.47 10.97
CA LYS A 274 -14.58 15.55 10.77
C LYS A 274 -14.96 15.68 9.29
N VAL A 275 -13.96 15.79 8.41
CA VAL A 275 -14.18 15.90 6.96
C VAL A 275 -14.91 14.67 6.40
N ILE A 276 -14.49 13.46 6.78
CA ILE A 276 -15.11 12.22 6.30
C ILE A 276 -16.57 12.09 6.79
N ALA A 277 -16.88 12.54 8.01
CA ALA A 277 -18.26 12.60 8.50
C ALA A 277 -19.11 13.60 7.71
N ASP A 278 -18.59 14.81 7.48
CA ASP A 278 -19.25 15.85 6.70
C ASP A 278 -19.51 15.42 5.24
N LEU A 279 -18.65 14.54 4.71
CA LEU A 279 -18.78 13.92 3.38
C LEU A 279 -19.77 12.73 3.34
N GLY A 280 -20.51 12.45 4.42
CA GLY A 280 -21.56 11.43 4.44
C GLY A 280 -21.13 10.05 4.97
N HIS A 281 -19.99 9.95 5.67
CA HIS A 281 -19.45 8.67 6.19
C HIS A 281 -19.41 8.59 7.73
N PRO A 282 -20.56 8.66 8.43
CA PRO A 282 -20.60 8.67 9.89
C PRO A 282 -20.08 7.37 10.54
N LEU A 283 -20.11 6.25 9.80
CA LEU A 283 -19.56 4.98 10.27
C LEU A 283 -18.04 5.03 10.48
N SER A 284 -17.30 5.75 9.62
CA SER A 284 -15.86 5.96 9.80
C SER A 284 -15.59 6.75 11.07
N ALA A 285 -16.39 7.79 11.35
CA ALA A 285 -16.29 8.57 12.57
C ALA A 285 -16.58 7.74 13.82
N ARG A 286 -17.63 6.91 13.79
CA ARG A 286 -17.96 6.01 14.90
C ARG A 286 -16.81 5.05 15.21
N LYS A 287 -16.17 4.48 14.19
CA LYS A 287 -15.01 3.59 14.38
C LYS A 287 -13.83 4.32 15.02
N PHE A 288 -13.50 5.52 14.57
CA PHE A 288 -12.43 6.30 15.18
C PHE A 288 -12.74 6.71 16.63
N LEU A 289 -13.98 7.10 16.93
CA LEU A 289 -14.37 7.37 18.32
C LEU A 289 -14.23 6.13 19.19
N GLN A 290 -14.60 4.95 18.68
CA GLN A 290 -14.41 3.69 19.39
C GLN A 290 -12.93 3.38 19.62
N PHE A 291 -12.05 3.67 18.65
CA PHE A 291 -10.60 3.59 18.81
C PHE A 291 -10.15 4.44 20.01
N VAL A 292 -10.50 5.73 20.02
CA VAL A 292 -10.11 6.65 21.11
C VAL A 292 -10.62 6.17 22.47
N ILE A 293 -11.88 5.71 22.55
CA ILE A 293 -12.46 5.16 23.80
C ILE A 293 -11.68 3.93 24.27
N ASN A 294 -11.36 3.00 23.37
CA ASN A 294 -10.62 1.79 23.71
C ASN A 294 -9.17 2.10 24.15
N THR A 295 -8.59 3.18 23.66
CA THR A 295 -7.22 3.59 23.97
C THR A 295 -7.11 4.36 25.28
N ILE A 296 -8.19 4.95 25.79
CA ILE A 296 -8.24 5.71 27.07
C ILE A 296 -9.11 4.92 28.07
N PRO A 297 -8.56 3.88 28.73
CA PRO A 297 -9.32 3.05 29.66
C PRO A 297 -9.82 3.82 30.90
N ASP A 298 -9.04 4.78 31.39
CA ASP A 298 -9.29 5.46 32.66
C ASP A 298 -9.57 6.96 32.50
N LYS A 299 -10.49 7.50 33.32
CA LYS A 299 -10.97 8.89 33.24
C LYS A 299 -9.93 9.94 33.62
N ASP A 300 -8.92 9.56 34.39
CA ASP A 300 -7.83 10.43 34.84
C ASP A 300 -6.59 10.35 33.94
N GLU A 301 -6.65 9.50 32.89
CA GLU A 301 -5.53 9.27 32.01
C GLU A 301 -5.43 10.36 30.93
N LYS A 302 -4.21 10.88 30.72
CA LYS A 302 -3.97 11.89 29.68
C LYS A 302 -3.89 11.25 28.30
N ILE A 303 -4.56 11.89 27.34
CA ILE A 303 -4.47 11.54 25.92
C ILE A 303 -3.03 11.79 25.43
N GLN A 304 -2.42 10.78 24.80
CA GLN A 304 -1.15 10.92 24.11
C GLN A 304 -1.37 11.57 22.74
N ILE A 305 -0.32 12.19 22.20
CA ILE A 305 -0.39 12.84 20.88
C ILE A 305 -0.61 11.80 19.78
N MET A 306 -0.02 10.62 19.93
CA MET A 306 0.02 9.57 18.93
C MET A 306 -0.05 8.19 19.59
N TYR A 307 -0.66 7.25 18.89
CA TYR A 307 -0.80 5.85 19.28
C TYR A 307 -0.48 4.92 18.11
N GLY A 308 -0.09 3.69 18.45
CA GLY A 308 -0.02 2.57 17.52
C GLY A 308 -1.38 2.32 16.85
N ILE A 309 -1.38 1.66 15.69
CA ILE A 309 -2.63 1.46 14.95
C ILE A 309 -3.60 0.50 15.66
N ASN A 310 -3.16 -0.29 16.64
CA ASN A 310 -4.05 -1.06 17.52
C ASN A 310 -4.23 -0.42 18.91
N GLY A 311 -3.73 0.81 19.12
CA GLY A 311 -3.87 1.56 20.36
C GLY A 311 -2.68 1.43 21.30
N GLU A 312 -1.56 0.89 20.82
CA GLU A 312 -0.30 0.79 21.56
C GLU A 312 0.17 2.18 22.01
N ARG A 313 0.53 2.31 23.28
CA ARG A 313 1.03 3.57 23.88
C ARG A 313 2.53 3.72 23.80
N ASP A 314 3.23 2.60 23.97
CA ASP A 314 4.67 2.53 23.95
C ASP A 314 5.13 2.13 22.55
N LEU A 315 5.62 3.11 21.81
CA LEU A 315 6.12 2.95 20.46
C LEU A 315 7.66 3.03 20.50
N THR A 316 8.33 1.90 20.27
CA THR A 316 9.79 1.83 20.36
C THR A 316 10.47 2.28 19.08
N GLU A 317 11.02 3.49 19.07
CA GLU A 317 11.81 4.02 17.94
C GLU A 317 13.04 3.14 17.69
N SER A 318 13.30 2.88 16.42
CA SER A 318 14.54 2.28 15.95
C SER A 318 14.98 2.91 14.62
N PHE A 319 16.27 2.77 14.32
CA PHE A 319 16.88 3.36 13.14
C PHE A 319 17.40 2.27 12.20
N LEU A 320 17.21 2.46 10.91
CA LEU A 320 17.65 1.52 9.86
C LEU A 320 18.92 2.05 9.18
N ASP A 321 20.05 1.95 9.87
CA ASP A 321 21.34 2.53 9.44
C ASP A 321 21.89 1.91 8.14
N HIS A 322 21.36 0.77 7.70
CA HIS A 322 21.75 0.10 6.46
C HIS A 322 21.08 0.66 5.21
N LEU A 323 20.00 1.44 5.36
CA LEU A 323 19.31 2.10 4.24
C LEU A 323 19.77 3.53 4.10
N ASP A 324 19.94 4.01 2.86
CA ASP A 324 20.47 5.37 2.61
C ASP A 324 19.43 6.47 2.91
N GLY A 325 18.14 6.11 2.98
CA GLY A 325 17.03 7.04 3.20
C GLY A 325 16.58 7.73 1.91
N TYR A 326 15.34 8.22 1.89
CA TYR A 326 14.79 8.86 0.69
C TYR A 326 15.66 10.03 0.27
N GLN A 327 16.21 9.96 -0.95
CA GLN A 327 17.16 10.97 -1.47
C GLN A 327 18.35 11.21 -0.53
N ASN A 328 18.86 10.16 0.10
CA ASN A 328 19.95 10.19 1.09
C ASN A 328 19.60 10.95 2.39
N SER A 329 18.32 11.07 2.73
CA SER A 329 17.87 11.76 3.94
C SER A 329 17.92 10.82 5.14
N GLN A 330 18.84 11.10 6.07
CA GLN A 330 19.01 10.36 7.33
C GLN A 330 18.48 11.17 8.52
N PRO A 331 18.04 10.51 9.60
CA PRO A 331 18.01 9.05 9.79
C PRO A 331 16.78 8.39 9.12
N VAL A 332 16.88 7.10 8.80
CA VAL A 332 15.70 6.26 8.50
C VAL A 332 15.12 5.72 9.81
N ARG A 333 14.01 6.32 10.27
CA ARG A 333 13.31 5.98 11.51
C ARG A 333 12.15 5.01 11.25
N ILE A 334 12.02 3.98 12.06
CA ILE A 334 10.80 3.18 12.14
C ILE A 334 10.29 3.19 13.58
N ALA A 335 8.97 3.15 13.73
CA ALA A 335 8.30 3.50 14.98
C ALA A 335 8.63 4.93 15.45
N THR A 336 8.01 5.40 16.53
CA THR A 336 8.32 6.73 17.08
C THR A 336 8.16 6.72 18.59
N LEU A 337 9.26 6.89 19.31
CA LEU A 337 9.29 6.95 20.77
C LEU A 337 9.05 8.39 21.20
N LEU A 338 7.94 8.61 21.89
CA LEU A 338 7.71 9.88 22.58
C LEU A 338 8.00 9.71 24.08
N THR A 339 9.29 9.65 24.43
CA THR A 339 9.75 10.28 25.68
C THR A 339 10.03 11.78 25.50
N TYR A 340 9.66 12.37 24.36
CA TYR A 340 9.72 13.82 24.14
C TYR A 340 8.55 14.56 24.80
N ARG A 341 8.65 14.74 26.11
CA ARG A 341 7.80 15.60 26.95
C ARG A 341 7.93 17.11 26.65
N SER A 342 8.64 17.55 25.61
CA SER A 342 9.01 18.98 25.50
C SER A 342 9.52 19.40 24.11
N LYS A 343 8.67 19.41 23.08
CA LYS A 343 8.87 20.27 21.89
C LYS A 343 7.59 20.42 21.05
N MET A 344 6.53 20.94 21.65
CA MET A 344 5.50 21.67 20.90
C MET A 344 5.89 23.16 20.87
N ILE A 345 6.90 23.49 20.07
CA ILE A 345 7.07 24.82 19.49
C ILE A 345 7.45 24.61 18.02
N SER A 346 6.67 25.22 17.13
CA SER A 346 6.74 25.18 15.67
C SER A 346 5.97 24.05 14.94
N MET A 347 4.65 23.99 15.12
CA MET A 347 3.77 23.82 13.97
C MET A 347 2.98 25.12 13.84
N GLY A 348 3.64 26.13 13.28
CA GLY A 348 2.96 27.32 12.79
C GLY A 348 2.42 27.02 11.41
N PHE A 349 1.11 26.85 11.32
CA PHE A 349 0.28 27.25 10.20
C PHE A 349 -1.08 27.66 10.77
#